data_AF-A0A328AKN3-F1
#
_entry.id   AF-A0A328AKN3-F1
#
_cell.length_a   1.000
_cell.length_b   1.000
_cell.length_c   1.000
_cell.angle_alpha   90.00
_cell.angle_beta   90.00
_cell.angle_gamma   90.00
#
_symmetry.space_group_name_H-M   'P 1'
#
loop_
_entity.id
_entity.type
_entity.pdbx_description
1 polymer ?
#
loop_
_entity_poly.entity_id
_entity_poly.type
_entity_poly.pdbx_seq_one_letter_code
_entity_poly.pdbx_strand_id
1 'polypeptide(L)'
;MSQQNPSQVIPAPTNLRLKVGASRLGAIDAAAIAKAEAALKSLSGNFDQWLQDEISKLDAARQAVKSNGQTAESMENLYLRAHDLKGLGTTYGYQLITRIAGSLCRLIDEKDKRPTAPMALVDAHIDAIKAAVREGMKTDEHPVGSALVTALERSVKDMGC
;
A
#
# COMPACT_ATOMS: atom_id res chain seq x y z
N MET A 1 -15.97 -73.67 -11.34
CA MET A 1 -16.27 -73.29 -9.95
C MET A 1 -15.34 -72.14 -9.58
N SER A 2 -15.85 -70.91 -9.64
CA SER A 2 -15.06 -69.71 -9.36
C SER A 2 -15.36 -69.26 -7.94
N GLN A 3 -14.34 -69.22 -7.10
CA GLN A 3 -14.44 -68.73 -5.72
C GLN A 3 -14.63 -67.21 -5.73
N GLN A 4 -15.72 -66.74 -5.13
CA GLN A 4 -15.90 -65.33 -4.75
C GLN A 4 -15.50 -65.19 -3.27
N ASN A 5 -14.42 -64.46 -2.99
CA ASN A 5 -14.13 -64.02 -1.63
C ASN A 5 -15.07 -62.85 -1.27
N PRO A 6 -15.72 -62.85 -0.10
CA PRO A 6 -16.53 -61.72 0.33
C PRO A 6 -15.62 -60.55 0.72
N SER A 7 -15.82 -59.41 0.06
CA SER A 7 -15.15 -58.15 0.41
C SER A 7 -15.57 -57.71 1.81
N GLN A 8 -14.62 -57.69 2.75
CA GLN A 8 -14.84 -57.19 4.10
C GLN A 8 -14.58 -55.68 4.14
N VAL A 9 -15.66 -54.89 4.29
CA VAL A 9 -15.58 -53.44 4.46
C VAL A 9 -15.23 -53.14 5.91
N ILE A 10 -14.05 -52.58 6.16
CA ILE A 10 -13.64 -52.08 7.47
C ILE A 10 -14.16 -50.64 7.58
N PRO A 11 -15.14 -50.32 8.44
CA PRO A 11 -15.53 -48.93 8.65
C PRO A 11 -14.40 -48.20 9.36
N ALA A 12 -13.82 -47.19 8.70
CA ALA A 12 -12.85 -46.32 9.34
C ALA A 12 -13.56 -45.56 10.48
N PRO A 13 -13.12 -45.70 11.75
CA PRO A 13 -13.71 -44.92 12.84
C PRO A 13 -13.40 -43.45 12.57
N THR A 14 -14.45 -42.65 12.38
CA THR A 14 -14.32 -41.21 12.11
C THR A 14 -13.89 -40.49 13.39
N ASN A 15 -12.61 -40.58 13.73
CA ASN A 15 -11.98 -39.90 14.86
C ASN A 15 -11.69 -38.41 14.57
N LEU A 16 -12.09 -37.91 13.40
CA LEU A 16 -11.88 -36.51 13.01
C LEU A 16 -12.70 -35.54 13.87
N ARG A 17 -13.90 -35.94 14.33
CA ARG A 17 -14.74 -35.12 15.23
C ARG A 17 -14.22 -35.03 16.67
N LEU A 18 -13.32 -35.92 17.09
CA LEU A 18 -12.70 -35.92 18.42
C LEU A 18 -11.44 -35.04 18.50
N LYS A 19 -10.83 -34.71 17.36
CA LYS A 19 -9.69 -33.79 17.28
C LYS A 19 -10.08 -32.33 17.02
N VAL A 20 -11.33 -32.08 16.62
CA VAL A 20 -11.89 -30.73 16.57
C VAL A 20 -12.48 -30.47 17.95
N GLY A 21 -11.65 -29.91 18.84
CA GLY A 21 -12.08 -29.49 20.19
C GLY A 21 -13.27 -28.54 20.09
N ALA A 22 -14.47 -29.09 20.32
CA ALA A 22 -15.75 -28.41 20.18
C ALA A 22 -16.06 -27.42 21.34
N SER A 23 -15.05 -26.76 21.91
CA SER A 23 -15.24 -25.94 23.12
C SER A 23 -14.41 -24.66 23.24
N ARG A 24 -13.80 -24.13 22.15
CA ARG A 24 -13.09 -22.83 22.23
C ARG A 24 -13.29 -21.85 21.07
N LEU A 25 -14.29 -22.06 20.22
CA LEU A 25 -14.57 -21.18 19.07
C LEU A 25 -15.69 -20.13 19.33
N GLY A 26 -16.04 -19.87 20.59
CA GLY A 26 -17.27 -19.13 20.93
C GLY A 26 -17.12 -17.73 21.53
N ALA A 27 -15.94 -17.32 21.99
CA ALA A 27 -15.73 -15.97 22.51
C ALA A 27 -14.30 -15.56 22.18
N ILE A 28 -14.16 -14.59 21.26
CA ILE A 28 -12.89 -13.91 21.09
C ILE A 28 -12.62 -13.22 22.44
N ASP A 29 -11.54 -13.61 23.12
CA ASP A 29 -11.19 -13.08 24.42
C ASP A 29 -10.97 -11.56 24.31
N ALA A 30 -11.81 -10.78 25.00
CA ALA A 30 -11.73 -9.32 25.01
C ALA A 30 -10.35 -8.83 25.48
N ALA A 31 -9.67 -9.56 26.36
CA ALA A 31 -8.30 -9.26 26.77
C ALA A 31 -7.29 -9.52 25.64
N ALA A 32 -7.52 -10.54 24.81
CA ALA A 32 -6.71 -10.79 23.62
C ALA A 32 -6.93 -9.72 22.54
N ILE A 33 -8.18 -9.26 22.34
CA ILE A 33 -8.50 -8.13 21.46
C ILE A 33 -7.82 -6.85 21.96
N ALA A 34 -8.00 -6.51 23.24
CA ALA A 34 -7.41 -5.30 23.83
C ALA A 34 -5.88 -5.32 23.76
N LYS A 35 -5.25 -6.48 23.96
CA LYS A 35 -3.80 -6.65 23.80
C LYS A 35 -3.36 -6.47 22.34
N ALA A 36 -4.14 -6.98 21.38
CA ALA A 36 -3.87 -6.80 19.95
C ALA A 36 -4.03 -5.32 19.53
N GLU A 37 -5.09 -4.65 19.96
CA GLU A 37 -5.32 -3.22 19.73
C GLU A 37 -4.24 -2.35 20.36
N ALA A 38 -3.80 -2.66 21.59
CA ALA A 38 -2.72 -1.95 22.26
C ALA A 38 -1.37 -2.14 21.53
N ALA A 39 -1.09 -3.35 21.02
CA ALA A 39 0.09 -3.61 20.21
C ALA A 39 0.04 -2.85 18.87
N LEU A 40 -1.12 -2.84 18.19
CA LEU A 40 -1.33 -2.05 16.97
C LEU A 40 -1.17 -0.54 17.24
N LYS A 41 -1.69 -0.05 18.36
CA LYS A 41 -1.55 1.35 18.77
C LYS A 41 -0.11 1.73 19.07
N SER A 42 0.62 0.87 19.78
CA SER A 42 2.06 1.04 20.04
C SER A 42 2.86 1.07 18.73
N LEU A 43 2.50 0.22 17.76
CA LEU A 43 3.13 0.21 16.44
C LEU A 43 2.80 1.49 15.64
N SER A 44 1.57 1.98 15.74
CA SER A 44 1.11 3.18 15.04
C SER A 44 1.78 4.48 15.49
N GLY A 45 2.35 4.51 16.70
CA GLY A 45 3.02 5.69 17.26
C GLY A 45 4.23 6.16 16.44
N ASN A 46 4.84 5.28 15.64
CA ASN A 46 5.98 5.61 14.79
C ASN A 46 5.62 5.79 13.31
N PHE A 47 4.37 5.49 12.89
CA PHE A 47 3.98 5.51 11.49
C PHE A 47 4.11 6.90 10.86
N ASP A 48 3.78 7.95 11.61
CA ASP A 48 3.90 9.33 11.12
C ASP A 48 5.38 9.69 10.86
N GLN A 49 6.29 9.31 11.76
CA GLN A 49 7.72 9.56 11.55
C GLN A 49 8.28 8.75 10.38
N TRP A 50 7.96 7.47 10.28
CA TRP A 50 8.43 6.63 9.17
C TRP A 50 7.90 7.13 7.82
N LEU A 51 6.65 7.56 7.77
CA LEU A 51 6.09 8.19 6.57
C LEU A 51 6.85 9.46 6.19
N GLN A 52 7.19 10.32 7.16
CA GLN A 52 7.99 11.52 6.91
C GLN A 52 9.39 11.20 6.39
N ASP A 53 10.01 10.12 6.89
CA ASP A 53 11.31 9.66 6.40
C ASP A 53 11.20 9.19 4.94
N GLU A 54 10.14 8.46 4.58
CA GLU A 54 9.88 8.03 3.20
C GLU A 54 9.60 9.22 2.26
N ILE A 55 8.84 10.21 2.71
CA ILE A 55 8.59 11.44 1.93
C ILE A 55 9.89 12.23 1.75
N SER A 56 10.75 12.25 2.76
CA SER A 56 12.06 12.90 2.66
C SER A 56 12.96 12.20 1.63
N LYS A 57 12.92 10.87 1.54
CA LYS A 57 13.62 10.10 0.49
C LYS A 57 13.05 10.39 -0.91
N LEU A 58 11.73 10.51 -1.03
CA LEU A 58 11.07 10.89 -2.28
C LEU A 58 11.48 12.29 -2.73
N ASP A 59 11.49 13.27 -1.82
CA ASP A 59 11.90 14.64 -2.13
C ASP A 59 13.40 14.72 -2.49
N ALA A 60 14.25 13.95 -1.82
CA ALA A 60 15.67 13.83 -2.18
C ALA A 60 15.86 13.25 -3.61
N ALA A 61 15.07 12.24 -3.99
CA ALA A 61 15.09 11.71 -5.37
C ALA A 61 14.63 12.77 -6.38
N ARG A 62 13.60 13.58 -6.06
CA ARG A 62 13.18 14.72 -6.88
C ARG A 62 14.31 15.75 -7.05
N GLN A 63 15.02 16.07 -5.97
CA GLN A 63 16.17 16.99 -6.02
C GLN A 63 17.31 16.42 -6.87
N ALA A 64 17.58 15.12 -6.79
CA ALA A 64 18.58 14.47 -7.64
C ALA A 64 18.22 14.56 -9.13
N VAL A 65 16.95 14.39 -9.50
CA VAL A 65 16.48 14.61 -10.88
C VAL A 65 16.69 16.07 -11.32
N LYS A 66 16.44 17.04 -10.42
CA LYS A 66 16.66 18.47 -10.73
C LYS A 66 18.14 18.81 -10.93
N SER A 67 19.03 18.23 -10.13
CA SER A 67 20.46 18.51 -10.17
C SER A 67 21.19 17.76 -11.29
N ASN A 68 20.81 16.50 -11.53
CA ASN A 68 21.51 15.61 -12.47
C ASN A 68 20.80 15.50 -13.83
N GLY A 69 19.61 16.09 -13.95
CA GLY A 69 18.73 15.98 -15.12
C GLY A 69 17.84 14.73 -15.09
N GLN A 70 16.85 14.69 -15.99
CA GLN A 70 15.94 13.55 -16.15
C GLN A 70 16.63 12.40 -16.89
N THR A 71 17.52 11.70 -16.20
CA THR A 71 18.18 10.49 -16.70
C THR A 71 17.36 9.23 -16.36
N ALA A 72 17.62 8.13 -17.06
CA ALA A 72 16.99 6.84 -16.73
C ALA A 72 17.21 6.42 -15.27
N GLU A 73 18.43 6.61 -14.75
CA GLU A 73 18.79 6.28 -13.37
C GLU A 73 18.08 7.16 -12.34
N SER A 74 18.12 8.49 -12.51
CA SER A 74 17.50 9.41 -11.56
C SER A 74 15.97 9.25 -11.53
N MET A 75 15.36 9.02 -12.68
CA MET A 75 13.91 8.79 -12.78
C MET A 75 13.49 7.40 -12.30
N GLU A 76 14.31 6.35 -12.48
CA GLU A 76 14.09 5.04 -11.84
C GLU A 76 14.13 5.14 -10.32
N ASN A 77 15.12 5.83 -9.76
CA ASN A 77 15.18 6.05 -8.32
C ASN A 77 13.93 6.79 -7.80
N LEU A 78 13.49 7.83 -8.51
CA LEU A 78 12.25 8.54 -8.18
C LEU A 78 11.02 7.62 -8.23
N TYR A 79 10.90 6.79 -9.26
CA TYR A 79 9.83 5.81 -9.41
C TYR A 79 9.79 4.83 -8.24
N LEU A 80 10.93 4.29 -7.83
CA LEU A 80 11.03 3.36 -6.71
C LEU A 80 10.55 3.99 -5.41
N ARG A 81 10.95 5.24 -5.12
CA ARG A 81 10.46 5.98 -3.94
C ARG A 81 8.96 6.23 -3.98
N ALA A 82 8.41 6.58 -5.14
CA ALA A 82 6.96 6.73 -5.30
C ALA A 82 6.23 5.38 -5.08
N HIS A 83 6.81 4.28 -5.58
CA HIS A 83 6.24 2.95 -5.44
C HIS A 83 6.23 2.46 -3.98
N ASP A 84 7.32 2.68 -3.24
CA ASP A 84 7.38 2.35 -1.81
C ASP A 84 6.28 3.11 -1.06
N LEU A 85 6.15 4.42 -1.31
CA LEU A 85 5.16 5.26 -0.65
C LEU A 85 3.72 4.86 -1.00
N LYS A 86 3.46 4.41 -2.23
CA LYS A 86 2.18 3.82 -2.63
C LYS A 86 1.82 2.62 -1.75
N GLY A 87 2.78 1.73 -1.48
CA GLY A 87 2.56 0.53 -0.64
C GLY A 87 2.47 0.84 0.86
N LEU A 88 3.21 1.84 1.33
CA LEU A 88 3.30 2.19 2.74
C LEU A 88 2.17 3.10 3.22
N GLY A 89 1.63 3.98 2.37
CA GLY A 89 0.58 4.94 2.74
C GLY A 89 -0.61 4.29 3.45
N THR A 90 -1.23 3.28 2.85
CA THR A 90 -2.31 2.49 3.46
C THR A 90 -1.90 1.84 4.78
N THR A 91 -0.70 1.25 4.83
CA THR A 91 -0.17 0.60 6.04
C THR A 91 -0.05 1.59 7.21
N TYR A 92 0.29 2.84 6.91
CA TYR A 92 0.42 3.92 7.89
C TYR A 92 -0.88 4.71 8.13
N GLY A 93 -1.97 4.34 7.48
CA GLY A 93 -3.28 5.00 7.63
C GLY A 93 -3.47 6.27 6.79
N TYR A 94 -2.65 6.48 5.75
CA TYR A 94 -2.70 7.60 4.81
C TYR A 94 -3.11 7.12 3.41
N GLN A 95 -4.39 6.79 3.25
CA GLN A 95 -4.96 6.30 1.99
C GLN A 95 -4.83 7.31 0.85
N LEU A 96 -4.99 8.60 1.15
CA LEU A 96 -4.85 9.65 0.17
C LEU A 96 -3.43 9.69 -0.44
N ILE A 97 -2.41 9.44 0.39
CA ILE A 97 -1.02 9.37 -0.08
C ILE A 97 -0.83 8.18 -1.00
N THR A 98 -1.37 7.01 -0.64
CA THR A 98 -1.33 5.83 -1.52
C THR A 98 -1.95 6.14 -2.89
N ARG A 99 -3.07 6.87 -2.92
CA ARG A 99 -3.72 7.24 -4.18
C ARG A 99 -2.90 8.24 -5.00
N ILE A 100 -2.35 9.29 -4.37
CA ILE A 100 -1.49 10.27 -5.06
C ILE A 100 -0.20 9.61 -5.57
N ALA A 101 0.48 8.83 -4.73
CA ALA A 101 1.69 8.09 -5.11
C ALA A 101 1.40 7.06 -6.22
N GLY A 102 0.24 6.41 -6.19
CA GLY A 102 -0.22 5.53 -7.26
C GLY A 102 -0.45 6.26 -8.59
N SER A 103 -1.02 7.47 -8.55
CA SER A 103 -1.13 8.34 -9.72
C SER A 103 0.25 8.74 -10.27
N LEU A 104 1.18 9.11 -9.38
CA LEU A 104 2.55 9.39 -9.76
C LEU A 104 3.23 8.17 -10.39
N CYS A 105 3.10 6.98 -9.82
CA CYS A 105 3.64 5.76 -10.42
C CYS A 105 3.12 5.55 -11.84
N ARG A 106 1.82 5.75 -12.09
CA ARG A 106 1.25 5.65 -13.45
C ARG A 106 1.87 6.65 -14.42
N LEU A 107 2.08 7.89 -13.98
CA LEU A 107 2.72 8.93 -14.78
C LEU A 107 4.15 8.55 -15.23
N ILE A 108 4.88 7.80 -14.40
CA ILE A 108 6.27 7.42 -14.63
C ILE A 108 6.47 5.90 -14.69
N ASP A 109 5.47 5.13 -15.14
CA ASP A 109 5.53 3.65 -15.11
C ASP A 109 6.45 3.09 -16.21
N GLU A 110 6.23 3.55 -17.45
CA GLU A 110 6.97 3.10 -18.63
C GLU A 110 8.44 3.54 -18.59
N LYS A 111 9.35 2.58 -18.43
CA LYS A 111 10.80 2.84 -18.31
C LYS A 111 11.37 3.71 -19.44
N ASP A 112 10.95 3.45 -20.68
CA ASP A 112 11.46 4.17 -21.86
C ASP A 112 10.93 5.60 -21.98
N LYS A 113 9.71 5.87 -21.47
CA LYS A 113 9.10 7.22 -21.47
C LYS A 113 9.39 7.99 -20.19
N ARG A 114 9.85 7.32 -19.13
CA ARG A 114 10.10 7.94 -17.84
C ARG A 114 11.01 9.17 -17.89
N PRO A 115 12.13 9.16 -18.64
CA PRO A 115 13.01 10.32 -18.75
C PRO A 115 12.38 11.54 -19.43
N THR A 116 11.27 11.36 -20.15
CA THR A 116 10.55 12.45 -20.83
C THR A 116 9.26 12.86 -20.14
N ALA A 117 8.99 12.29 -18.95
CA ALA A 117 7.81 12.65 -18.17
C ALA A 117 7.82 14.14 -17.81
N PRO A 118 6.66 14.81 -17.80
CA PRO A 118 6.58 16.24 -17.51
C PRO A 118 6.87 16.51 -16.03
N MET A 119 8.04 17.09 -15.76
CA MET A 119 8.47 17.37 -14.39
C MET A 119 7.53 18.29 -13.61
N ALA A 120 6.81 19.18 -14.28
CA ALA A 120 5.81 20.00 -13.61
C ALA A 120 4.71 19.16 -12.95
N LEU A 121 4.29 18.06 -13.60
CA LEU A 121 3.26 17.19 -13.05
C LEU A 121 3.83 16.25 -11.98
N VAL A 122 5.06 15.77 -12.17
CA VAL A 122 5.80 15.03 -11.13
C VAL A 122 5.92 15.86 -9.85
N ASP A 123 6.36 17.10 -9.99
CA ASP A 123 6.49 18.07 -8.91
C ASP A 123 5.15 18.29 -8.19
N ALA A 124 4.07 18.48 -8.95
CA ALA A 124 2.73 18.66 -8.38
C ALA A 124 2.26 17.46 -7.53
N HIS A 125 2.58 16.22 -7.93
CA HIS A 125 2.25 15.03 -7.13
C HIS A 125 3.04 15.00 -5.82
N ILE A 126 4.34 15.31 -5.86
CA ILE A 126 5.20 15.28 -4.68
C ILE A 126 4.82 16.41 -3.71
N ASP A 127 4.51 17.59 -4.23
CA ASP A 127 4.03 18.72 -3.42
C ASP A 127 2.65 18.42 -2.81
N ALA A 128 1.75 17.73 -3.53
CA ALA A 128 0.49 17.25 -3.00
C ALA A 128 0.66 16.23 -1.86
N ILE A 129 1.59 15.28 -1.99
CA ILE A 129 1.92 14.33 -0.90
C ILE A 129 2.40 15.07 0.35
N LYS A 130 3.32 16.02 0.20
CA LYS A 130 3.85 16.82 1.31
C LYS A 130 2.76 17.66 1.97
N ALA A 131 1.87 18.27 1.18
CA ALA A 131 0.73 19.02 1.68
C ALA A 131 -0.26 18.11 2.41
N ALA A 132 -0.58 16.93 1.87
CA ALA A 132 -1.51 16.00 2.48
C ALA A 132 -1.04 15.59 3.89
N VAL A 133 0.25 15.32 4.08
CA VAL A 133 0.76 15.01 5.43
C VAL A 133 0.73 16.22 6.35
N ARG A 134 1.19 17.38 5.88
CA ARG A 134 1.24 18.61 6.70
C ARG A 134 -0.14 19.01 7.22
N GLU A 135 -1.17 18.86 6.40
CA GLU A 135 -2.56 19.21 6.74
C GLU A 135 -3.35 18.02 7.32
N GLY A 136 -2.73 16.85 7.51
CA GLY A 136 -3.40 15.66 8.06
C GLY A 136 -4.50 15.06 7.16
N MET A 137 -4.40 15.23 5.85
CA MET A 137 -5.34 14.67 4.87
C MET A 137 -5.10 13.16 4.67
N LYS A 138 -5.74 12.34 5.49
CA LYS A 138 -5.51 10.88 5.51
C LYS A 138 -6.34 10.11 4.49
N THR A 139 -7.59 10.49 4.28
CA THR A 139 -8.59 9.71 3.50
C THR A 139 -9.30 10.59 2.47
N ASP A 140 -10.09 9.97 1.59
CA ASP A 140 -10.93 10.66 0.61
C ASP A 140 -12.10 11.44 1.26
N GLU A 141 -12.30 11.32 2.57
CA GLU A 141 -13.29 12.10 3.33
C GLU A 141 -12.83 13.56 3.48
N HIS A 142 -11.54 13.84 3.31
CA HIS A 142 -11.04 15.21 3.27
C HIS A 142 -11.36 15.85 1.92
N PRO A 143 -12.30 16.81 1.83
CA PRO A 143 -12.84 17.29 0.56
C PRO A 143 -11.77 17.92 -0.33
N VAL A 144 -10.86 18.69 0.26
CA VAL A 144 -9.72 19.31 -0.47
C VAL A 144 -8.76 18.25 -1.01
N GLY A 145 -8.41 17.25 -0.21
CA GLY A 145 -7.50 16.18 -0.60
C GLY A 145 -8.07 15.32 -1.71
N SER A 146 -9.35 14.95 -1.59
CA SER A 146 -10.09 14.18 -2.60
C SER A 146 -10.18 14.93 -3.94
N ALA A 147 -10.48 16.23 -3.91
CA ALA A 147 -10.50 17.06 -5.12
C ALA A 147 -9.11 17.17 -5.75
N LEU A 148 -8.06 17.37 -4.93
CA LEU A 148 -6.68 17.49 -5.37
C LEU A 148 -6.19 16.21 -6.08
N VAL A 149 -6.36 15.04 -5.45
CA VAL A 149 -5.92 13.77 -6.07
C VAL A 149 -6.70 13.48 -7.35
N THR A 150 -8.00 13.79 -7.38
CA THR A 150 -8.83 13.61 -8.58
C THR A 150 -8.37 14.49 -9.73
N ALA A 151 -7.96 15.73 -9.44
CA ALA A 151 -7.41 16.63 -10.45
C ALA A 151 -6.06 16.13 -11.00
N LEU A 152 -5.17 15.65 -10.12
CA LEU A 152 -3.90 15.04 -10.52
C LEU A 152 -4.10 13.81 -11.40
N GLU A 153 -4.99 12.89 -11.01
CA GLU A 153 -5.31 11.70 -11.77
C GLU A 153 -5.90 12.02 -13.15
N ARG A 154 -6.73 13.06 -13.24
CA ARG A 154 -7.25 13.55 -14.53
C ARG A 154 -6.12 14.06 -15.41
N SER A 155 -5.21 14.88 -14.86
CA SER A 155 -4.05 15.38 -15.62
C SER A 155 -3.16 14.25 -16.14
N VAL A 156 -2.97 13.17 -15.37
CA VAL A 156 -2.22 11.98 -15.84
C VAL A 156 -2.97 11.28 -16.98
N LYS A 157 -4.29 11.08 -16.83
CA LYS A 157 -5.12 10.43 -17.84
C LYS A 157 -5.15 11.21 -19.17
N ASP A 158 -5.23 12.53 -19.10
CA ASP A 158 -5.31 13.38 -20.29
C ASP A 158 -4.01 13.37 -21.12
N MET A 159 -2.90 12.90 -20.55
CA MET A 159 -1.63 12.71 -21.26
C MET A 159 -1.51 11.36 -21.99
N GLY A 160 -2.53 10.49 -21.89
CA GLY A 160 -2.53 9.19 -22.56
C GLY A 160 -1.55 8.18 -21.96
N CYS A 161 -1.21 8.36 -20.68
CA CYS A 161 -0.46 7.40 -19.87
C CYS A 161 -1.38 6.32 -19.28
#